data_AF-A0A4R5KHE2-F1
#
_entry.id   AF-A0A4R5KHE2-F1
#
_cell.length_a   1.000
_cell.length_b   1.000
_cell.length_c   1.000
_cell.angle_alpha   90.00
_cell.angle_beta   90.00
_cell.angle_gamma   90.00
#
_symmetry.space_group_name_H-M   'P 1'
#
loop_
_entity.id
_entity.type
_entity.pdbx_description
1 polymer ?
#
loop_
_entity_poly.entity_id
_entity_poly.type
_entity_poly.pdbx_seq_one_letter_code
_entity_poly.pdbx_strand_id
1 'polypeptide(L)' 'MKETVNAVNLSIRYRYDLAGNAVEVTDRIGNYTGYVYDNRNLLLNKKSQGNQRSHQLLV' A
#
# COMPACT_ATOMS: atom_id res chain seq x y z
N MET A 1 -31.25 9.25 18.57
CA MET A 1 -30.52 8.16 17.87
C MET A 1 -29.11 8.69 17.67
N LYS A 2 -28.13 8.22 18.45
CA LYS A 2 -26.74 8.71 18.35
C LYS A 2 -26.00 7.82 17.34
N GLU A 3 -26.20 8.10 16.07
CA GLU A 3 -25.37 7.54 15.02
C GLU A 3 -24.06 8.32 14.97
N THR A 4 -23.10 7.91 15.78
CA THR A 4 -21.71 8.32 15.58
C THR A 4 -20.94 7.14 14.98
N VAL A 5 -21.48 6.56 13.90
CA VAL A 5 -20.70 5.71 13.00
C VAL A 5 -19.99 6.64 12.03
N ASN A 6 -19.05 7.44 12.53
CA ASN A 6 -17.89 7.78 11.71
C ASN A 6 -16.93 6.61 11.81
N ALA A 7 -17.38 5.42 11.38
CA ALA A 7 -16.48 4.36 11.01
C ALA A 7 -15.80 4.87 9.75
N VAL A 8 -14.77 5.70 9.94
CA VAL A 8 -13.87 6.04 8.86
C VAL A 8 -13.44 4.69 8.31
N ASN A 9 -13.84 4.42 7.06
CA ASN A 9 -13.74 3.12 6.41
C ASN A 9 -12.26 2.87 6.06
N LEU A 10 -11.42 2.88 7.09
CA LEU A 10 -9.97 2.87 7.03
C LEU A 10 -9.51 1.43 6.86
N SER A 11 -9.98 0.77 5.81
CA SER A 11 -9.54 -0.57 5.46
C SER A 11 -8.18 -0.48 4.78
N ILE A 12 -7.16 -1.10 5.37
CA ILE A 12 -5.90 -1.39 4.65
C ILE A 12 -6.12 -2.70 3.91
N ARG A 13 -5.80 -2.73 2.62
CA ARG A 13 -5.93 -3.93 1.78
C ARG A 13 -4.56 -4.49 1.47
N TYR A 14 -4.41 -5.79 1.69
CA TYR A 14 -3.22 -6.55 1.35
C TYR A 14 -3.56 -7.55 0.25
N ARG A 15 -2.70 -7.67 -0.76
CA ARG A 15 -2.73 -8.79 -1.70
C ARG A 15 -1.45 -9.60 -1.54
N TYR A 16 -1.62 -10.91 -1.61
CA TYR A 16 -0.54 -11.87 -1.49
C TYR A 16 -0.42 -12.68 -2.78
N ASP A 17 0.80 -13.11 -3.10
CA ASP A 17 1.02 -14.14 -4.11
C ASP A 17 0.67 -15.54 -3.57
N LEU A 18 0.80 -16.55 -4.43
CA LEU A 18 0.57 -17.96 -4.06
C LEU A 18 1.56 -18.50 -3.03
N ALA A 19 2.71 -17.86 -2.86
CA ALA A 19 3.72 -18.21 -1.86
C ALA A 19 3.49 -17.50 -0.51
N GLY A 20 2.50 -16.59 -0.44
CA GLY A 20 2.17 -15.84 0.76
C GLY A 20 2.95 -14.53 0.94
N ASN A 21 3.70 -14.08 -0.07
CA ASN A 21 4.39 -12.79 -0.01
C ASN A 21 3.42 -11.66 -0.38
N ALA A 22 3.49 -10.54 0.35
CA ALA A 22 2.63 -9.39 0.11
C ALA A 22 3.06 -8.65 -1.16
N VAL A 23 2.32 -8.81 -2.26
CA VAL A 23 2.61 -8.14 -3.54
C VAL A 23 2.00 -6.74 -3.63
N GLU A 24 1.02 -6.44 -2.79
CA GLU A 24 0.32 -5.15 -2.81
C GLU A 24 -0.19 -4.76 -1.44
N VAL A 25 -0.01 -3.49 -1.09
CA VAL A 25 -0.57 -2.85 0.10
C VAL A 25 -1.23 -1.55 -0.33
N THR A 26 -2.51 -1.41 -0.04
CA THR A 26 -3.25 -0.16 -0.23
C THR A 26 -3.68 0.37 1.14
N ASP A 27 -3.16 1.53 1.51
CA ASP A 27 -3.49 2.20 2.76
C ASP A 27 -4.90 2.79 2.73
N ARG A 28 -5.41 3.08 3.93
CA ARG A 28 -6.70 3.70 4.20
C ARG A 28 -6.98 5.04 3.51
N ILE A 29 -5.93 5.72 3.04
CA ILE A 29 -6.00 7.00 2.33
C ILE A 29 -5.74 6.86 0.83
N GLY A 30 -5.69 5.63 0.31
CA GLY A 30 -5.48 5.33 -1.11
C GLY A 30 -4.02 5.32 -1.56
N ASN A 31 -3.05 5.39 -0.64
CA ASN A 31 -1.65 5.18 -1.01
C ASN A 31 -1.42 3.71 -1.36
N TYR A 32 -0.71 3.49 -2.45
CA TYR A 32 -0.43 2.16 -2.97
C TYR A 32 1.05 1.84 -2.83
N THR A 33 1.37 0.62 -2.38
CA THR A 33 2.72 0.08 -2.41
C THR A 33 2.69 -1.34 -2.96
N GLY A 34 3.31 -1.54 -4.11
CA GLY A 34 3.52 -2.84 -4.74
C GLY A 34 4.92 -3.40 -4.49
N TYR A 35 5.00 -4.71 -4.39
CA TYR A 35 6.24 -5.47 -4.21
C TYR A 35 6.34 -6.55 -5.28
N VAL A 36 7.53 -6.71 -5.85
CA VAL A 36 7.85 -7.76 -6.81
C VAL A 36 8.92 -8.65 -6.20
N TYR A 37 8.64 -9.94 -6.11
CA TYR A 37 9.56 -10.94 -5.58
C TYR A 37 10.11 -11.83 -6.70
N ASP A 38 11.31 -12.38 -6.51
CA ASP A 38 11.84 -13.44 -7.34
C ASP A 38 11.31 -14.83 -6.91
N ASN A 39 11.68 -15.86 -7.66
CA ASN A 39 11.27 -17.25 -7.37
C ASN A 39 11.90 -17.83 -6.08
N ARG A 40 12.76 -17.07 -5.39
CA ARG A 40 13.34 -17.39 -4.09
C ARG A 40 12.73 -16.54 -2.96
N ASN A 41 11.61 -15.85 -3.23
CA ASN A 41 10.92 -14.93 -2.31
C ASN A 41 11.77 -13.72 -1.90
N LEU A 42 12.76 -13.33 -2.70
CA LEU A 42 13.55 -12.12 -2.44
C LEU A 42 12.91 -10.94 -3.15
N LEU A 43 12.84 -9.80 -2.44
CA LEU A 43 12.29 -8.56 -3.00
C LEU A 43 13.20 -8.06 -4.12
N LEU A 44 12.69 -8.08 -5.36
CA LEU A 44 13.36 -7.51 -6.52
C LEU A 44 13.07 -6.01 -6.64
N ASN A 45 11.81 -5.61 -6.41
CA ASN A 45 11.40 -4.25 -6.69
C ASN A 45 10.28 -3.80 -5.75
N LYS A 46 10.39 -2.57 -5.25
CA LYS A 46 9.33 -1.90 -4.47
C LYS A 46 8.85 -0.68 -5.22
N LYS A 47 7.55 -0.59 -5.49
CA LYS A 47 6.91 0.58 -6.11
C LYS A 47 5.94 1.18 -5.11
N SER A 48 6.26 2.35 -4.57
CA SER A 48 5.29 3.11 -3.78
C SER A 48 4.71 4.20 -4.67
N GLN A 49 3.43 4.08 -5.01
CA GLN A 49 2.65 5.16 -5.58
C GLN A 49 1.92 5.84 -4.42
N GLY A 50 2.69 6.52 -3.58
CA GLY A 50 2.14 7.52 -2.70
C GLY A 50 1.61 8.65 -3.57
N ASN A 51 0.51 9.29 -3.18
CA ASN A 51 0.12 10.56 -3.77
C ASN A 51 1.27 11.56 -3.51
N GLN A 52 2.23 11.63 -4.43
CA GLN A 52 3.43 12.42 -4.30
C GLN A 52 3.01 13.89 -4.36
N ARG A 53 2.74 14.49 -3.20
CA ARG A 53 3.22 15.85 -3.00
C ARG A 53 4.73 15.77 -3.04
N SER A 54 5.25 15.92 -4.24
CA SER A 54 6.66 15.97 -4.57
C SER A 54 7.36 16.93 -3.60
N HIS A 55 8.17 16.37 -2.70
CA HIS A 55 9.32 17.10 -2.18
C HIS A 55 10.32 17.21 -3.34
N GLN A 56 10.06 18.14 -4.25
CA GLN A 56 11.10 18.64 -5.15
C GLN A 56 12.04 19.43 -4.23
N LEU A 57 13.25 18.90 -4.01
CA LEU A 57 14.35 19.69 -3.47
C LEU A 57 14.49 20.92 -4.38
N LEU A 58 14.35 22.11 -3.81
CA LEU A 58 14.66 23.36 -4.48
C LEU A 58 16.18 23.40 -4.69
N VAL A 59 16.61 23.40 -5.96
CA VAL A 59 17.95 23.85 -6.38
C VAL A 59 17.96 25.36 -6.36
#